data_AF-A0A2T0VUY4-F1
#
_entry.id   AF-A0A2T0VUY4-F1
#
_cell.length_a   1.000
_cell.length_b   1.000
_cell.length_c   1.000
_cell.angle_alpha   90.00
_cell.angle_beta   90.00
_cell.angle_gamma   90.00
#
_symmetry.space_group_name_H-M   'P 1'
#
loop_
_entity.id
_entity.type
_entity.pdbx_description
1 polymer ?
#
loop_
_entity_poly.entity_id
_entity_poly.type
_entity_poly.pdbx_seq_one_letter_code
_entity_poly.pdbx_strand_id
1 'polypeptide(L)'
;MARDYIGFSGVDKLENNEPISLPDQVTYNQNESQLKTLIDINFKKYKSQFDTKAVKKTLTIPNYLNELGKENDINFSLTLTEALKEKLQKIYILTRS
;
A
#
# COMPACT_ATOMS: atom_id res chain seq x y z
N MET A 1 -12.40 9.29 0.33
CA MET A 1 -12.10 10.35 1.32
C MET A 1 -12.13 9.84 2.76
N ALA A 2 -13.28 9.43 3.33
CA ALA A 2 -13.32 8.99 4.75
C ALA A 2 -12.39 7.80 5.04
N ARG A 3 -12.40 6.78 4.16
CA ARG A 3 -11.49 5.63 4.27
C ARG A 3 -10.02 6.03 4.19
N ASP A 4 -9.67 6.97 3.30
CA ASP A 4 -8.30 7.41 3.09
C ASP A 4 -7.78 8.24 4.28
N TYR A 5 -8.63 9.12 4.83
CA TYR A 5 -8.31 9.93 6.00
C TYR A 5 -8.05 9.06 7.23
N ILE A 6 -8.94 8.11 7.53
CA ILE A 6 -8.77 7.20 8.66
C ILE A 6 -7.56 6.28 8.41
N GLY A 7 -7.36 5.80 7.18
CA GLY A 7 -6.21 4.99 6.81
C GLY A 7 -4.89 5.71 7.02
N PHE A 8 -4.77 6.97 6.58
CA PHE A 8 -3.58 7.79 6.77
C PHE A 8 -3.34 8.11 8.24
N SER A 9 -4.36 8.61 8.94
CA SER A 9 -4.25 8.96 10.37
C SER A 9 -3.89 7.74 11.23
N GLY A 10 -4.45 6.57 10.95
CA GLY A 10 -4.11 5.36 11.69
C GLY A 10 -2.70 4.84 11.40
N VAL A 11 -2.18 4.99 10.17
CA VAL A 11 -0.79 4.64 9.87
C VAL A 11 0.18 5.58 10.58
N ASP A 12 -0.08 6.89 10.56
CA ASP A 12 0.74 7.89 11.27
C ASP A 12 0.82 7.60 12.79
N LYS A 13 -0.34 7.32 13.41
CA LYS A 13 -0.40 6.90 14.82
C LYS A 13 0.41 5.63 15.11
N LEU A 14 0.35 4.62 14.22
CA LEU A 14 1.15 3.40 14.36
C LEU A 14 2.65 3.66 14.26
N GLU A 15 3.09 4.61 13.42
CA GLU A 15 4.51 4.95 13.29
C GLU A 15 5.02 5.73 14.52
N ASN A 16 4.18 6.57 15.11
CA ASN A 16 4.49 7.36 16.29
C ASN A 16 4.26 6.61 17.63
N ASN A 17 3.91 5.32 17.59
CA ASN A 17 3.49 4.51 18.75
C ASN A 17 2.36 5.13 19.58
N GLU A 18 1.46 5.86 18.91
CA GLU A 18 0.28 6.44 19.55
C GLU A 18 -0.85 5.40 19.66
N PRO A 19 -1.65 5.46 20.74
CA PRO A 19 -2.77 4.54 20.92
C PRO A 19 -3.86 4.80 19.87
N ILE A 20 -4.30 3.72 19.22
CA ILE A 20 -5.48 3.72 18.36
C ILE A 20 -6.66 3.21 19.18
N SER A 21 -7.69 4.04 19.30
CA SER A 21 -8.95 3.69 19.95
C SER A 21 -9.61 2.51 19.23
N LEU A 22 -10.21 1.61 20.01
CA LEU A 22 -10.96 0.50 19.44
C LEU A 22 -12.23 1.03 18.75
N PRO A 23 -12.72 0.36 17.69
CA PRO A 23 -14.00 0.67 17.09
C PRO A 23 -15.13 0.66 18.14
N ASP A 24 -16.16 1.48 17.93
CA ASP A 24 -17.38 1.54 18.75
C ASP A 24 -17.22 1.95 20.23
N GLN A 25 -16.10 2.60 20.61
CA GLN A 25 -15.93 3.16 21.95
C GLN A 25 -16.69 4.46 22.22
N VAL A 26 -17.33 5.04 21.20
CA VAL A 26 -18.00 6.35 21.28
C VAL A 26 -19.46 6.19 20.89
N THR A 27 -20.35 6.62 21.79
CA THR A 27 -21.78 6.72 21.50
C THR A 27 -22.02 8.00 20.71
N TYR A 28 -22.53 7.87 19.50
CA TYR A 28 -22.85 9.02 18.64
C TYR A 28 -24.34 9.33 18.73
N ASN A 29 -24.69 10.54 19.16
CA ASN A 29 -26.06 11.03 19.05
C ASN A 29 -26.29 11.47 17.60
N GLN A 30 -27.01 10.67 16.83
CA GLN A 30 -27.39 11.03 15.46
C GLN A 30 -28.56 12.01 15.46
N ASN A 31 -28.45 13.05 14.63
CA ASN A 31 -29.61 13.81 14.17
C ASN A 31 -30.26 13.10 12.97
N GLU A 32 -31.54 13.36 12.71
CA GLU A 32 -32.30 12.72 11.61
C GLU A 32 -31.67 12.93 10.21
N SER A 33 -30.81 13.93 10.05
CA SER A 33 -30.10 14.25 8.80
C SER A 33 -28.73 13.58 8.63
N GLN A 34 -28.29 12.74 9.57
CA GLN A 34 -26.94 12.14 9.55
C GLN A 34 -26.98 10.63 9.28
N LEU A 35 -26.12 10.16 8.36
CA LEU A 35 -25.96 8.74 8.02
C LEU A 35 -24.73 8.14 8.72
N LYS A 36 -24.94 7.07 9.51
CA LYS A 36 -23.86 6.26 10.10
C LYS A 36 -23.51 5.13 9.15
N THR A 37 -22.23 4.98 8.83
CA THR A 37 -21.71 3.91 7.97
C THR A 37 -20.44 3.33 8.60
N LEU A 38 -20.30 2.00 8.51
CA LEU A 38 -19.09 1.30 8.95
C LEU A 38 -18.08 1.27 7.80
N ILE A 39 -16.80 1.45 8.15
CA ILE A 39 -15.70 1.42 7.19
C ILE A 39 -14.68 0.39 7.65
N ASP A 40 -14.41 -0.60 6.80
CA ASP A 40 -13.33 -1.56 6.99
C ASP A 40 -12.00 -0.95 6.56
N ILE A 41 -11.01 -0.99 7.45
CA ILE A 41 -9.65 -0.50 7.21
C ILE A 41 -8.65 -1.49 7.80
N ASN A 42 -7.71 -1.92 6.97
CA ASN A 42 -6.56 -2.69 7.40
C ASN A 42 -5.31 -1.82 7.31
N PHE A 43 -4.85 -1.28 8.44
CA PHE A 43 -3.69 -0.39 8.50
C PHE A 43 -2.41 -1.01 7.95
N LYS A 44 -2.20 -2.32 8.12
CA LYS A 44 -1.02 -3.03 7.59
C LYS A 44 -1.02 -3.06 6.06
N LYS A 45 -2.19 -3.36 5.47
CA LYS A 45 -2.38 -3.34 4.01
C LYS A 45 -2.29 -1.92 3.48
N TYR A 46 -2.82 -0.93 4.19
CA TYR A 46 -2.74 0.48 3.81
C TYR A 46 -1.29 0.97 3.83
N LYS A 47 -0.54 0.72 4.91
CA LYS A 47 0.89 1.03 5.00
C LYS A 47 1.69 0.45 3.82
N SER A 48 1.52 -0.83 3.48
CA SER A 48 2.26 -1.47 2.38
C SER A 48 1.90 -0.95 0.98
N GLN A 49 0.78 -0.25 0.82
CA GLN A 49 0.39 0.39 -0.44
C GLN A 49 1.00 1.76 -0.61
N PHE A 50 1.06 2.52 0.47
CA PHE A 50 1.54 3.89 0.50
C PHE A 50 3.02 4.00 0.88
N ASP A 51 3.67 2.88 1.24
CA ASP A 51 5.12 2.82 1.42
C ASP A 51 5.82 2.92 0.06
N THR A 52 6.14 4.15 -0.32
CA THR A 52 6.89 4.48 -1.54
C THR A 52 8.41 4.41 -1.33
N LYS A 53 8.88 3.89 -0.19
CA LYS A 53 10.32 3.83 0.09
C LYS A 53 11.00 2.86 -0.88
N ALA A 54 11.88 3.41 -1.72
CA ALA A 54 12.73 2.61 -2.57
C ALA A 54 13.75 1.85 -1.71
N VAL A 55 13.68 0.52 -1.73
CA VAL A 55 14.64 -0.34 -1.02
C VAL A 55 15.70 -0.81 -1.99
N LYS A 56 16.97 -0.48 -1.75
CA LYS A 56 18.10 -0.99 -2.54
C LYS A 56 18.16 -2.51 -2.45
N LYS A 57 18.18 -3.18 -3.60
CA LYS A 57 18.35 -4.64 -3.71
C LYS A 57 19.59 -4.94 -4.54
N THR A 58 20.43 -5.84 -4.04
CA THR A 58 21.56 -6.42 -4.78
C THR A 58 21.11 -7.78 -5.30
N LEU A 59 21.25 -8.02 -6.61
CA LEU A 59 20.82 -9.24 -7.27
C LEU A 59 21.91 -9.73 -8.22
N THR A 60 21.92 -11.03 -8.48
CA THR A 60 22.84 -11.67 -9.43
C THR A 60 22.07 -12.04 -10.68
N ILE A 61 22.54 -11.57 -11.83
CA ILE A 61 22.03 -11.96 -13.16
C ILE A 61 23.14 -12.57 -14.00
N PRO A 62 22.82 -13.44 -14.96
CA PRO A 62 23.78 -13.92 -15.96
C PRO A 62 24.48 -12.77 -16.68
N ASN A 63 25.78 -12.91 -16.94
CA ASN A 63 26.60 -11.85 -17.55
C ASN A 63 26.06 -11.39 -18.91
N TYR A 64 25.57 -12.32 -19.74
CA TYR A 64 25.03 -11.99 -21.06
C TYR A 64 23.80 -11.06 -20.97
N LEU A 65 22.94 -11.20 -19.94
CA LEU A 65 21.78 -10.32 -19.73
C LEU A 65 22.19 -8.93 -19.23
N ASN A 66 23.26 -8.86 -18.45
CA ASN A 66 23.81 -7.58 -18.01
C ASN A 66 24.34 -6.77 -19.19
N GLU A 67 25.13 -7.40 -20.07
CA GLU A 67 25.67 -6.73 -21.25
C GLU A 67 24.56 -6.32 -22.22
N LEU A 68 23.64 -7.24 -22.57
CA LEU A 68 22.49 -6.92 -23.43
C LEU A 68 21.61 -5.81 -22.82
N GLY A 69 21.38 -5.85 -21.51
CA GLY A 69 20.60 -4.82 -20.83
C GLY A 69 21.26 -3.45 -20.86
N LYS A 70 22.60 -3.38 -20.74
CA LYS A 70 23.34 -2.13 -20.86
C LYS A 70 23.37 -1.60 -22.30
N GLU A 71 23.55 -2.48 -23.28
CA GLU A 71 23.53 -2.13 -24.71
C GLU A 71 22.18 -1.53 -25.13
N ASN A 72 21.08 -2.00 -24.53
CA ASN A 72 19.72 -1.53 -24.80
C ASN A 72 19.22 -0.46 -23.82
N ASP A 73 20.09 0.10 -22.97
CA ASP A 73 19.75 1.13 -21.97
C ASP A 73 18.54 0.75 -21.05
N ILE A 74 18.54 -0.52 -20.61
CA ILE A 74 17.47 -1.05 -19.76
C ILE A 74 17.69 -0.64 -18.32
N ASN A 75 16.68 -0.01 -17.73
CA ASN A 75 16.64 0.23 -16.29
C ASN A 75 16.27 -1.05 -15.54
N PHE A 76 17.28 -1.74 -15.00
CA PHE A 76 17.10 -2.98 -14.23
C PHE A 76 16.16 -2.81 -13.02
N SER A 77 16.22 -1.67 -12.35
CA SER A 77 15.40 -1.42 -11.15
C SER A 77 13.92 -1.25 -11.51
N LEU A 78 13.63 -0.55 -12.60
CA LEU A 78 12.27 -0.40 -13.13
C LEU A 78 11.74 -1.74 -13.64
N THR A 79 12.53 -2.44 -14.45
CA THR A 79 12.18 -3.73 -15.03
C THR A 79 11.85 -4.76 -13.95
N LEU A 80 12.65 -4.83 -12.88
CA LEU A 80 12.38 -5.71 -11.74
C LEU A 80 11.07 -5.31 -11.06
N THR A 81 10.83 -4.02 -10.87
CA THR A 81 9.63 -3.52 -10.20
C THR A 81 8.37 -3.86 -11.00
N GLU A 82 8.41 -3.70 -12.32
CA GLU A 82 7.31 -4.03 -13.22
C GLU A 82 7.04 -5.54 -13.25
N ALA A 83 8.08 -6.34 -13.40
CA ALA A 83 7.97 -7.80 -13.36
C ALA A 83 7.41 -8.31 -12.02
N LEU A 84 7.78 -7.68 -10.90
CA LEU A 84 7.23 -8.01 -9.59
C LEU A 84 5.75 -7.60 -9.48
N LYS A 85 5.35 -6.44 -10.00
CA LYS A 85 3.94 -6.00 -10.02
C LYS A 85 3.07 -6.97 -10.83
N GLU A 86 3.57 -7.39 -11.98
CA GLU A 86 2.91 -8.36 -12.87
C GLU A 86 2.76 -9.72 -12.17
N LYS A 87 3.86 -10.28 -11.65
CA LYS A 87 3.87 -11.61 -11.00
C LYS A 87 3.03 -11.65 -9.72
N LEU A 88 3.02 -10.57 -8.95
CA LEU A 88 2.30 -10.51 -7.67
C LEU A 88 0.83 -10.08 -7.82
N GLN A 89 0.34 -9.90 -9.05
CA GLN A 89 -1.04 -9.46 -9.32
C GLN A 89 -1.47 -8.30 -8.41
N LYS A 90 -0.63 -7.26 -8.25
CA LYS A 90 -1.05 -6.01 -7.59
C LYS A 90 -1.93 -5.17 -8.54
N ILE A 91 -2.88 -5.81 -9.22
CA ILE A 91 -4.16 -5.20 -9.57
C ILE A 91 -5.07 -5.61 -8.42
N TYR A 92 -5.54 -4.62 -7.68
CA TYR A 92 -6.50 -4.83 -6.61
C TYR A 92 -7.56 -5.85 -7.00
N ILE A 93 -7.82 -6.76 -6.08
CA ILE A 93 -9.05 -7.55 -5.97
C ILE A 93 -10.24 -6.58 -5.85
N LEU A 94 -10.56 -5.88 -6.94
CA LEU A 94 -11.79 -5.10 -7.14
C LEU A 94 -12.76 -5.84 -8.07
N THR A 95 -12.46 -7.08 -8.44
CA THR A 95 -13.30 -7.93 -9.30
C THR A 95 -13.44 -9.34 -8.74
N ARG A 96 -13.93 -9.44 -7.50
CA ARG A 96 -14.69 -10.62 -7.09
C ARG A 96 -15.99 -10.16 -6.44
N SER A 97 -16.97 -9.99 -7.32
CA SER A 97 -18.41 -10.11 -7.06
C SER A 97 -18.75 -11.51 -6.57
#